data_AF-A0AAW4RWK0-F1
#
_entry.id   AF-A0AAW4RWK0-F1
#
_cell.length_a   1.000
_cell.length_b   1.000
_cell.length_c   1.000
_cell.angle_alpha   90.00
_cell.angle_beta   90.00
_cell.angle_gamma   90.00
#
_symmetry.space_group_name_H-M   'P 1'
#
loop_
_entity.id
_entity.type
_entity.pdbx_description
1 polymer ?
#
loop_
_entity_poly.entity_id
_entity_poly.type
_entity_poly.pdbx_seq_one_letter_code
_entity_poly.pdbx_strand_id
1 'polypeptide(L)'
;MKIRTHAESHIVELDDGSQWKIFPGDLATTLSWKPETDLRLEPSGDRVNSHVLVNPADQTRVRVIAADESWPDGAVKNALKGG
;
A
#
# COMPACT_ATOMS: atom_id res chain seq x y z
N MET A 1 0.70 -9.54 9.62
CA MET A 1 -0.72 -9.18 9.41
C MET A 1 -1.22 -9.87 8.16
N LYS A 2 -2.52 -10.10 7.99
CA LYS A 2 -3.13 -10.67 6.77
C LYS A 2 -4.15 -9.72 6.17
N ILE A 3 -4.48 -9.92 4.90
CA ILE A 3 -5.50 -9.11 4.22
C ILE A 3 -6.89 -9.61 4.64
N ARG A 4 -7.65 -8.75 5.30
CA ARG A 4 -9.03 -9.03 5.71
C ARG A 4 -10.02 -8.71 4.60
N THR A 5 -9.81 -7.61 3.88
CA THR A 5 -10.60 -7.25 2.70
C THR A 5 -9.75 -6.41 1.76
N HIS A 6 -9.83 -6.73 0.47
CA HIS A 6 -9.30 -5.89 -0.61
C HIS A 6 -10.51 -5.34 -1.37
N ALA A 7 -10.90 -4.11 -1.09
CA ALA A 7 -11.94 -3.45 -1.87
C ALA A 7 -11.33 -3.02 -3.21
N GLU A 8 -12.12 -3.04 -4.29
CA GLU A 8 -11.73 -2.51 -5.62
C GLU A 8 -11.27 -1.02 -5.57
N SER A 9 -11.40 -0.37 -4.41
CA SER A 9 -11.15 1.06 -4.16
C SER A 9 -9.70 1.42 -3.76
N HIS A 10 -8.70 0.60 -4.09
CA HIS A 10 -7.28 0.86 -3.73
C HIS A 10 -6.99 0.82 -2.22
N ILE A 11 -7.87 0.21 -1.43
CA ILE A 11 -7.76 0.14 0.03
C ILE A 11 -7.63 -1.32 0.46
N VAL A 12 -6.62 -1.59 1.29
CA VAL A 12 -6.40 -2.87 1.98
C VAL A 12 -6.78 -2.70 3.44
N GLU A 13 -7.68 -3.56 3.93
CA GLU A 13 -7.92 -3.74 5.36
C GLU A 13 -7.10 -4.92 5.86
N LEU A 14 -6.34 -4.72 6.95
CA LEU A 14 -5.57 -5.75 7.63
C LEU A 14 -6.36 -6.40 8.77
N ASP A 15 -5.89 -7.54 9.29
CA ASP A 15 -6.56 -8.31 10.34
C ASP A 15 -6.69 -7.55 11.68
N ASP A 16 -5.83 -6.57 11.93
CA ASP A 16 -5.89 -5.68 13.10
C ASP A 16 -6.94 -4.56 12.94
N GLY A 17 -7.64 -4.51 11.80
CA GLY A 17 -8.65 -3.50 11.48
C GLY A 17 -8.07 -2.21 10.89
N SER A 18 -6.75 -2.12 10.70
CA SER A 18 -6.13 -0.96 10.05
C SER A 18 -6.43 -0.94 8.55
N GLN A 19 -6.63 0.25 7.99
CA GLN A 19 -6.96 0.44 6.58
C GLN A 19 -5.93 1.34 5.89
N TRP A 20 -5.45 0.88 4.75
CA TRP A 20 -4.31 1.47 4.04
C TRP A 20 -4.66 1.71 2.58
N LYS A 21 -4.43 2.94 2.11
CA LYS A 21 -4.56 3.31 0.70
C LYS A 21 -3.27 2.98 -0.03
N ILE A 22 -3.36 2.20 -1.10
CA ILE A 22 -2.24 1.80 -1.95
C ILE A 22 -1.85 2.95 -2.88
N PHE A 23 -0.54 3.17 -3.02
CA PHE A 23 -0.02 4.12 -3.98
C PHE A 23 -0.41 3.71 -5.41
N PRO A 24 -0.95 4.63 -6.24
CA PRO A 24 -1.48 4.26 -7.56
C PRO A 24 -0.50 3.50 -8.46
N GLY A 25 0.80 3.82 -8.38
CA GLY A 25 1.84 3.13 -9.16
C GLY A 25 2.13 1.69 -8.73
N ASP A 26 1.70 1.29 -7.52
CA ASP A 26 1.99 -0.03 -6.96
C ASP A 26 0.77 -0.97 -7.00
N LEU A 27 -0.37 -0.51 -7.54
CA LEU A 27 -1.62 -1.28 -7.61
C LEU A 27 -1.49 -2.61 -8.37
N ALA A 28 -0.68 -2.64 -9.44
CA ALA A 28 -0.47 -3.87 -10.18
C ALA A 28 0.22 -4.95 -9.33
N THR A 29 1.08 -4.54 -8.39
CA THR A 29 1.77 -5.46 -7.47
C THR A 29 0.78 -6.14 -6.52
N THR A 30 -0.25 -5.42 -6.06
CA THR A 30 -1.23 -5.96 -5.11
C THR A 30 -2.20 -6.96 -5.74
N LEU A 31 -2.30 -7.02 -7.08
CA LEU A 31 -3.09 -8.03 -7.78
C LEU A 31 -2.59 -9.46 -7.54
N SER A 32 -1.32 -9.63 -7.17
CA SER A 32 -0.74 -10.95 -6.88
C SER A 32 -0.96 -11.39 -5.42
N TRP A 33 -1.47 -10.49 -4.57
CA TRP A 33 -1.70 -10.79 -3.15
C TRP A 33 -3.04 -11.48 -2.95
N LYS A 34 -3.03 -12.50 -2.11
CA LYS A 34 -4.22 -13.25 -1.71
C LYS A 34 -4.65 -12.81 -0.31
N PRO A 35 -5.91 -13.05 0.10
CA PRO A 35 -6.35 -12.80 1.48
C PRO A 35 -5.43 -13.44 2.54
N GLU A 36 -4.88 -14.62 2.22
CA GLU A 36 -3.96 -15.36 3.08
C GLU A 36 -2.52 -14.85 3.08
N THR A 37 -2.17 -13.88 2.22
CA THR A 37 -0.83 -13.29 2.15
C THR A 37 -0.51 -12.60 3.46
N ASP A 38 0.56 -13.05 4.10
CA ASP A 38 1.16 -12.36 5.23
C ASP A 38 1.85 -11.08 4.75
N LEU A 39 1.56 -9.98 5.41
CA LEU A 39 2.12 -8.66 5.18
C LEU A 39 2.74 -8.12 6.46
N ARG A 40 3.85 -7.40 6.30
CA ARG A 40 4.47 -6.59 7.32
C ARG A 40 4.29 -5.12 6.97
N LEU A 41 3.81 -4.33 7.92
CA LEU A 41 3.79 -2.88 7.83
C LEU A 41 5.09 -2.30 8.37
N GLU A 42 5.72 -1.40 7.62
CA GLU A 42 6.94 -0.70 8.01
C GLU A 42 6.75 0.82 7.84
N PRO A 43 7.21 1.66 8.79
CA PRO A 43 7.18 3.11 8.62
C PRO A 43 8.14 3.53 7.49
N SER A 44 7.69 4.48 6.69
CA SER A 44 8.48 5.09 5.62
C SER A 44 9.07 6.42 6.07
N GLY A 45 10.34 6.66 5.76
CA GLY A 45 10.96 7.99 5.91
C GLY A 45 10.71 8.91 4.72
N ASP A 46 9.89 8.49 3.76
CA ASP A 46 9.60 9.22 2.54
C ASP A 46 8.55 10.33 2.75
N ARG A 47 8.56 11.35 1.88
CA ARG A 47 7.60 12.46 1.95
C ARG A 47 6.27 12.15 1.27
N VAL A 48 6.19 11.10 0.47
CA VAL A 48 5.05 10.76 -0.37
C VAL A 48 4.17 9.70 0.28
N ASN A 49 4.76 8.73 0.97
CA ASN A 49 4.05 7.66 1.67
C ASN A 49 4.45 7.60 3.14
N SER A 50 3.50 7.30 4.02
CA SER A 50 3.77 7.17 5.45
C SER A 50 4.30 5.79 5.83
N HIS A 51 3.90 4.75 5.09
CA HIS A 51 4.28 3.36 5.38
C HIS A 51 4.50 2.54 4.10
N VAL A 52 5.05 1.34 4.27
CA VAL A 52 5.23 0.33 3.23
C VAL A 52 4.67 -0.99 3.73
N LEU A 53 3.83 -1.62 2.91
CA LEU A 53 3.44 -3.02 3.09
C LEU A 53 4.45 -3.91 2.38
N VAL A 54 4.98 -4.90 3.09
CA VAL A 54 5.98 -5.85 2.59
C VAL A 54 5.40 -7.24 2.67
N ASN A 55 5.32 -7.94 1.55
CA ASN A 55 5.08 -9.39 1.53
C ASN A 55 6.43 -10.09 1.76
N PRO A 56 6.65 -10.76 2.90
CA PRO A 56 7.92 -11.41 3.19
C PRO A 56 8.16 -12.65 2.32
N ALA A 57 7.12 -13.24 1.71
CA ALA A 57 7.25 -14.46 0.91
C ALA A 57 7.96 -14.20 -0.43
N ASP A 58 7.71 -13.06 -1.06
CA ASP A 58 8.28 -12.68 -2.36
C ASP A 58 9.08 -11.37 -2.32
N GLN A 59 9.18 -10.74 -1.14
CA GLN A 59 9.82 -9.44 -0.90
C GLN A 59 9.20 -8.28 -1.70
N THR A 60 7.97 -8.43 -2.21
CA THR A 60 7.25 -7.33 -2.85
C THR A 60 6.90 -6.26 -1.82
N ARG A 61 7.01 -4.99 -2.25
CA ARG A 61 6.84 -3.81 -1.39
C ARG A 61 5.91 -2.82 -2.06
N VAL A 62 4.98 -2.27 -1.30
CA VAL A 62 3.92 -1.41 -1.80
C VAL A 62 3.79 -0.22 -0.87
N ARG A 63 3.84 0.99 -1.43
CA ARG A 63 3.72 2.24 -0.68
C ARG A 63 2.28 2.48 -0.27
N VAL A 64 2.07 2.92 0.97
CA VAL A 64 0.74 3.19 1.51
C VAL A 64 0.68 4.45 2.36
N ILE A 65 -0.53 5.01 2.49
CA ILE A 65 -0.92 6.02 3.49
C ILE A 65 -2.16 5.54 4.24
N ALA A 66 -2.51 6.17 5.36
CA ALA A 66 -3.74 5.83 6.05
C ALA A 66 -4.96 6.10 5.15
N ALA A 67 -6.03 5.31 5.28
CA ALA A 67 -7.17 5.39 4.36
C ALA A 67 -7.88 6.76 4.38
N ASP A 68 -7.86 7.45 5.52
CA ASP A 68 -8.39 8.79 5.77
C ASP A 68 -7.46 9.92 5.28
N GLU A 69 -6.22 9.60 4.92
CA GLU A 69 -5.28 10.55 4.33
C GLU A 69 -5.45 10.66 2.81
N SER A 70 -5.05 11.82 2.28
CA SER A 70 -5.00 12.07 0.84
C SER A 70 -3.55 12.11 0.38
N TRP A 71 -3.31 11.57 -0.81
CA TRP A 71 -1.97 11.63 -1.39
C TRP A 71 -1.57 13.07 -1.67
N PRO A 72 -0.31 13.46 -1.42
CA PRO A 72 0.17 14.77 -1.82
C PRO A 72 0.15 14.89 -3.36
N ASP A 73 -0.80 15.64 -3.91
CA ASP A 73 -1.10 15.75 -5.34
C ASP A 73 0.12 16.04 -6.22
N GLY A 74 1.04 16.89 -5.73
CA GLY A 74 2.27 17.24 -6.42
C GLY A 74 3.30 16.10 -6.43
N ALA A 75 3.30 15.25 -5.41
CA ALA A 75 4.26 14.17 -5.27
C ALA A 75 3.87 12.93 -6.10
N VAL A 76 2.58 12.58 -6.15
CA VAL A 76 2.09 11.47 -6.98
C VAL A 76 2.34 11.74 -8.45
N LYS A 77 2.02 12.95 -8.93
CA LYS A 77 2.24 13.33 -10.34
C LYS A 77 3.72 13.32 -10.73
N ASN A 78 4.61 13.76 -9.85
CA ASN A 78 6.05 13.73 -10.12
C ASN A 78 6.62 12.30 -10.07
N ALA A 79 6.16 11.48 -9.13
CA ALA A 79 6.57 10.08 -9.03
C ALA A 79 6.09 9.21 -10.22
N LEU A 80 4.90 9.50 -10.78
CA LEU A 80 4.37 8.79 -11.95
C LEU A 80 4.95 9.27 -13.29
N LYS A 81 5.54 10.46 -13.35
CA LYS A 81 6.15 11.02 -14.57
C LYS A 81 7.56 10.52 -14.87
N GLY A 82 8.20 9.84 -13.91
CA GLY A 82 9.56 9.30 -14.05
C GLY A 82 9.63 7.84 -14.49
N GLY A 83 8.49 7.23 -14.85
CA GLY A 83 8.38 5.84 -15.32
C GLY A 83 8.52 5.71 -16.83
#